data_AF-C0CUD8-F1
#
_entry.id   AF-C0CUD8-F1
#
_cell.length_a   1.000
_cell.length_b   1.000
_cell.length_c   1.000
_cell.angle_alpha   90.00
_cell.angle_beta   90.00
_cell.angle_gamma   90.00
#
_symmetry.space_group_name_H-M   'P 1'
#
loop_
_entity.id
_entity.type
_entity.pdbx_description
1 polymer ?
#
loop_
_entity_poly.entity_id
_entity_poly.type
_entity_poly.pdbx_seq_one_letter_code
_entity_poly.pdbx_strand_id
1 'polypeptide(L)' 'NGCVNMEFIEDGRGQYHMLECNPRFSGGVEFSCMAGYDCVTEHLHCFEGKPVDTRAEITEMYIARKFEEYITGTGGAR' A
#
# COMPACT_ATOMS: atom_id res chain seq x y z
N ASN A 1 6.75 -2.17 -14.79
CA ASN A 1 7.03 -0.88 -14.10
C ASN A 1 5.84 -0.55 -13.23
N GLY A 2 6.06 0.01 -12.04
CA GLY A 2 4.99 0.30 -11.08
C GLY A 2 5.33 -0.20 -9.68
N CYS A 3 4.28 -0.45 -8.89
CA CYS A 3 4.37 -0.83 -7.49
C CYS A 3 4.24 -2.35 -7.37
N VAL A 4 5.00 -2.94 -6.45
CA VAL A 4 4.98 -4.36 -6.13
C VAL A 4 4.82 -4.53 -4.64
N ASN A 5 3.93 -5.45 -4.25
CA ASN A 5 3.80 -5.92 -2.88
C ASN A 5 4.59 -7.22 -2.73
N MET A 6 5.53 -7.26 -1.79
CA MET A 6 6.31 -8.44 -1.47
C MET A 6 5.95 -8.90 -0.06
N GLU A 7 5.48 -10.14 0.06
CA GLU A 7 5.04 -10.71 1.32
C GLU A 7 6.05 -11.73 1.81
N PHE A 8 6.44 -11.60 3.07
CA PHE A 8 7.40 -12.48 3.74
C PHE A 8 6.83 -12.95 5.08
N ILE A 9 7.29 -14.10 5.55
CA ILE A 9 7.11 -14.54 6.93
C ILE A 9 8.47 -14.73 7.58
N GLU A 10 8.62 -14.25 8.80
CA GLU A 10 9.80 -14.50 9.63
C GLU A 10 9.58 -15.76 10.47
N ASP A 11 10.51 -16.70 10.44
CA ASP A 11 10.45 -17.88 11.30
C ASP A 11 10.98 -17.62 12.73
N GLY A 12 10.84 -18.60 13.62
CA GLY A 12 11.32 -18.48 15.01
C GLY A 12 12.84 -18.37 15.18
N ARG A 13 13.62 -18.42 14.08
CA ARG A 13 15.07 -18.22 14.05
C ARG A 13 15.46 -16.88 13.41
N GLY A 14 14.49 -16.06 13.04
CA GLY A 14 14.70 -14.75 12.39
C GLY A 14 14.98 -14.84 10.89
N GLN A 15 14.70 -15.98 10.24
CA GLN A 15 14.86 -16.10 8.79
C GLN A 15 13.57 -15.68 8.08
N TYR A 16 13.68 -14.78 7.11
CA TYR A 16 12.58 -14.38 6.24
C TYR A 16 12.41 -15.36 5.07
N HIS A 17 11.18 -15.83 4.88
CA HIS A 17 10.77 -16.69 3.77
C HIS A 17 9.79 -15.93 2.89
N MET A 18 10.09 -15.82 1.60
CA MET A 18 9.21 -15.16 0.62
C MET A 18 7.94 -16.00 0.40
N LEU A 19 6.78 -15.36 0.52
CA LEU A 19 5.47 -15.99 0.32
C LEU A 19 4.90 -15.65 -1.05
N GLU A 20 4.82 -14.35 -1.37
CA GLU A 20 4.17 -13.89 -2.58
C GLU A 20 4.84 -12.62 -3.14
N CYS A 21 4.81 -12.49 -4.47
CA CYS A 21 5.12 -11.27 -5.19
C CYS A 21 3.89 -10.87 -5.99
N ASN A 22 3.25 -9.79 -5.55
CA ASN A 22 2.02 -9.25 -6.12
C ASN A 22 2.37 -7.99 -6.93
N PRO A 23 2.42 -8.03 -8.27
CA PRO A 23 2.78 -6.88 -9.11
C PRO A 23 1.62 -5.88 -9.26
N ARG A 24 1.12 -5.40 -8.12
CA ARG A 24 0.01 -4.46 -7.94
C ARG A 24 0.13 -3.83 -6.55
N PHE A 25 -0.69 -2.82 -6.27
CA PHE A 25 -0.82 -2.31 -4.90
C PHE A 25 -1.26 -3.43 -3.93
N SER A 26 -0.69 -3.40 -2.72
CA SER A 26 -1.14 -4.25 -1.63
C SER A 26 -2.51 -3.77 -1.14
N GLY A 27 -3.28 -4.65 -0.49
CA GLY A 27 -4.51 -4.23 0.20
C GLY A 27 -4.25 -3.26 1.36
N GLY A 28 -3.00 -3.22 1.85
CA GLY A 28 -2.54 -2.34 2.92
C GLY A 28 -1.73 -1.14 2.44
N VAL A 29 -1.73 -0.79 1.15
CA VAL A 29 -0.86 0.27 0.59
C VAL A 29 -1.03 1.61 1.30
N GLU A 30 -2.25 1.90 1.76
CA GLU A 30 -2.58 3.07 2.57
C GLU A 30 -1.71 3.18 3.83
N PHE A 31 -1.36 2.08 4.48
CA PHE A 31 -0.49 2.11 5.66
C PHE A 31 0.91 2.64 5.31
N SER A 32 1.46 2.24 4.15
CA SER A 32 2.75 2.75 3.66
C SER A 32 2.66 4.23 3.28
N CYS A 33 1.54 4.66 2.68
CA CYS A 33 1.29 6.07 2.40
C CYS A 33 1.19 6.90 3.68
N MET A 34 0.45 6.43 4.68
CA MET A 34 0.33 7.09 5.98
C MET A 34 1.67 7.18 6.72
N ALA A 35 2.51 6.15 6.58
CA ALA A 35 3.86 6.15 7.14
C ALA A 35 4.83 7.08 6.42
N GLY A 36 4.47 7.64 5.25
CA GLY A 36 5.24 8.68 4.56
C GLY A 36 5.71 8.35 3.13
N TYR A 37 5.38 7.16 2.59
CA TYR A 37 5.74 6.82 1.21
C TYR A 37 4.53 6.88 0.28
N ASP A 38 4.47 7.90 -0.60
CA ASP A 38 3.38 8.03 -1.58
C ASP A 38 3.50 6.99 -2.72
N CYS A 39 3.06 5.76 -2.43
CA CYS A 39 3.08 4.66 -3.40
C CYS A 39 2.29 4.99 -4.68
N VAL A 40 1.31 5.89 -4.64
CA VAL A 40 0.42 6.17 -5.78
C VAL A 40 1.13 7.09 -6.77
N THR A 41 1.69 8.20 -6.30
CA THR A 41 2.44 9.12 -7.17
C THR A 41 3.67 8.44 -7.75
N GLU A 42 4.44 7.71 -6.93
CA GLU A 42 5.64 7.01 -7.40
C GLU A 42 5.31 5.86 -8.38
N HIS A 43 4.15 5.22 -8.23
CA HIS A 43 3.66 4.27 -9.22
C HIS A 43 3.41 4.95 -10.57
N LEU A 44 2.82 6.15 -10.61
CA LEU A 44 2.60 6.89 -11.86
C LEU A 44 3.91 7.33 -12.50
N HIS A 45 4.88 7.80 -11.70
CA HIS A 45 6.21 8.16 -12.16
C HIS A 45 6.89 7.04 -12.97
N CYS A 46 6.71 5.79 -12.54
CA CYS A 46 7.21 4.61 -13.25
C CYS A 46 6.70 4.48 -14.70
N PHE A 47 5.50 4.99 -15.02
CA PHE A 47 4.92 4.96 -16.36
C PHE A 47 5.21 6.23 -17.15
N GLU A 48 5.45 7.34 -16.46
CA GLU A 48 5.85 8.61 -17.08
C GLU A 48 7.36 8.68 -17.38
N GLY A 49 8.14 7.66 -16.96
CA GLY A 49 9.59 7.66 -17.10
C GLY A 49 10.28 8.65 -16.17
N LYS A 50 9.59 9.08 -15.11
CA LYS A 50 10.15 9.96 -14.06
C LYS A 50 10.91 9.13 -13.02
N PRO A 51 11.91 9.72 -12.35
CA PRO A 51 12.56 9.06 -11.23
C PRO A 51 11.57 8.80 -10.10
N VAL A 52 11.74 7.68 -9.41
CA VAL A 52 11.00 7.38 -8.18
C VAL A 52 11.73 7.88 -6.95
N ASP A 53 10.99 8.29 -5.92
CA ASP A 53 11.57 8.64 -4.64
C ASP A 53 12.16 7.40 -3.94
N THR A 54 13.41 7.55 -3.50
CA THR A 54 14.20 6.53 -2.79
C THR A 54 14.65 7.00 -1.41
N ARG A 55 14.24 8.20 -0.98
CA ARG A 55 14.65 8.86 0.26
C ARG A 55 13.48 9.31 1.12
N ALA A 56 12.28 8.75 0.90
CA ALA A 56 11.13 9.07 1.73
C ALA A 56 11.43 8.85 3.21
N GLU A 57 11.00 9.80 4.04
CA GLU A 57 11.10 9.70 5.50
C GLU A 57 9.94 8.86 6.03
N ILE A 58 10.24 7.64 6.47
CA ILE A 58 9.24 6.71 6.99
C ILE A 58 9.09 6.93 8.50
N THR A 59 7.86 7.19 8.93
CA THR A 59 7.47 7.34 10.33
C THR A 59 6.99 6.00 10.89
N GLU A 60 7.55 5.58 12.02
CA GLU A 60 7.08 4.39 12.74
C GLU A 60 5.70 4.65 13.35
N MET A 61 4.74 3.74 13.10
CA MET A 61 3.35 3.90 13.49
C MET A 61 2.66 2.56 13.78
N TYR A 62 1.64 2.60 14.65
CA TYR A 62 0.65 1.54 14.79
C TYR A 62 -0.65 2.01 14.15
N ILE A 63 -1.08 1.36 13.06
CA ILE A 63 -2.25 1.78 12.30
C ILE A 63 -3.32 0.69 12.37
N ALA A 64 -4.56 1.09 12.66
CA ALA A 64 -5.73 0.23 12.59
C ALA A 64 -6.67 0.75 11.50
N ARG A 65 -7.14 -0.14 10.63
CA ARG A 65 -8.19 0.17 9.66
C ARG A 65 -9.55 -0.15 10.27
N LYS A 66 -10.50 0.78 10.13
CA LYS A 66 -11.91 0.56 10.44
C LYS A 66 -12.69 0.30 9.16
N PHE A 67 -13.74 -0.50 9.26
CA PHE A 67 -14.78 -0.59 8.24
C PHE A 67 -15.75 0.59 8.40
N GLU A 68 -16.23 1.15 7.29
CA GLU A 68 -17.20 2.25 7.30
C GLU A 68 -18.24 2.03 6.19
N GLU A 69 -19.53 2.00 6.54
CA GLU A 69 -20.61 1.97 5.57
C GLU A 69 -20.90 3.34 4.96
N TYR A 70 -21.17 3.37 3.66
CA TYR A 70 -21.59 4.56 2.94
C TYR A 70 -22.88 4.30 2.16
N ILE A 71 -23.82 5.24 2.23
CA ILE A 71 -25.01 5.23 1.37
C ILE A 71 -24.61 5.79 0.01
N THR A 72 -24.63 4.95 -1.02
CA THR A 72 -24.27 5.33 -2.40
C THR A 72 -25.46 5.73 -3.26
N GLY A 73 -26.68 5.61 -2.72
CA GLY A 73 -27.91 6.05 -3.36
C GLY A 73 -29.12 5.77 -2.47
N THR A 74 -30.12 6.63 -2.56
CA THR A 74 -31.44 6.41 -1.98
C THR A 74 -32.45 6.27 -3.12
N GLY A 75 -33.32 5.27 -3.04
CA GLY A 75 -34.47 5.22 -3.94
C GLY A 75 -35.38 6.40 -3.61
N GLY A 76 -35.72 7.24 -4.60
CA GLY A 76 -36.76 8.23 -4.42
C GLY A 76 -38.07 7.51 -4.07
N ALA A 77 -38.52 7.65 -2.83
CA ALA A 77 -39.88 7.26 -2.48
C ALA A 77 -40.82 8.09 -3.38
N ARG A 78 -41.58 7.42 -4.23
CA ARG A 78 -42.77 8.03 -4.82
C ARG A 78 -43.85 8.15 -3.76
#